data_AF-A0AAD7IQ87-F1
#
_entry.id   AF-A0AAD7IQ87-F1
#
_cell.length_a   1.000
_cell.length_b   1.000
_cell.length_c   1.000
_cell.angle_alpha   90.00
_cell.angle_beta   90.00
_cell.angle_gamma   90.00
#
_symmetry.space_group_name_H-M   'P 1'
#
loop_
_entity.id
_entity.type
_entity.pdbx_description
1 polymer ?
#
loop_
_entity_poly.entity_id
_entity_poly.type
_entity_poly.pdbx_seq_one_letter_code
_entity_poly.pdbx_strand_id
1 'polypeptide(L)'
;MVQAEMAFQKRKLNERDGRASKKKKLNVESRVVTSAEGRQLATEKDNERKLKAKKQSDGAQRRREKENSREENRRKWGPNTTFTGLLSSKLKDNLMDIAWSLQLSEEGTKAQLLDRINVYFDTHAAERESQKYCGLFARALRGRRAATSVAADDLPQASTSQIPPSSTLQNLPIPNGYSDHDNLNYPFTFVAPPILPQYPQNLPLFQRPFAAPDMSYDMAFPNTLLEPFNTHFNTYSDFENPF
;
A
#
# COMPACT_ATOMS: atom_id res chain seq x y z
N MET A 1 13.26 -39.83 47.60
CA MET A 1 12.56 -40.62 46.56
C MET A 1 11.22 -39.97 46.15
N VAL A 2 10.35 -39.61 47.10
CA VAL A 2 9.01 -39.02 46.84
C VAL A 2 9.02 -37.73 46.00
N GLN A 3 10.00 -36.85 46.17
CA GLN A 3 10.08 -35.60 45.38
C GLN A 3 10.36 -35.82 43.89
N ALA A 4 11.12 -36.86 43.53
CA ALA A 4 11.43 -37.18 42.13
C ALA A 4 10.18 -37.70 41.41
N GLU A 5 9.35 -38.47 42.11
CA GLU A 5 8.10 -39.01 41.58
C GLU A 5 7.05 -37.91 41.35
N MET A 6 7.00 -36.92 42.26
CA MET A 6 6.14 -35.74 42.09
C MET A 6 6.54 -34.88 40.88
N ALA A 7 7.84 -34.69 40.65
CA ALA A 7 8.35 -33.93 39.51
C ALA A 7 8.07 -34.64 38.17
N PHE A 8 8.17 -35.98 38.15
CA PHE A 8 7.86 -36.79 36.97
C PHE A 8 6.37 -36.70 36.60
N GLN A 9 5.46 -36.78 37.58
CA GLN A 9 4.02 -36.66 37.34
C GLN A 9 3.63 -35.26 36.83
N LYS A 10 4.23 -34.19 37.36
CA LYS A 10 4.00 -32.82 36.85
C LYS A 10 4.43 -32.64 35.39
N ARG A 11 5.56 -33.23 34.98
CA ARG A 11 6.01 -33.20 33.57
C ARG A 11 5.01 -33.92 32.65
N LYS A 12 4.52 -35.07 33.08
CA LYS A 12 3.60 -35.91 32.29
C LYS A 12 2.23 -35.26 32.09
N LEU A 13 1.76 -34.48 33.06
CA LEU A 13 0.54 -33.67 32.94
C LEU A 13 0.74 -32.50 31.96
N ASN A 14 1.83 -31.74 32.10
CA ASN A 14 2.12 -30.62 31.22
C ASN A 14 2.35 -31.03 29.74
N GLU A 15 2.89 -32.23 29.49
CA GLU A 15 3.04 -32.76 28.12
C GLU A 15 1.70 -33.15 27.47
N ARG A 16 0.66 -33.47 28.26
CA ARG A 16 -0.68 -33.75 27.73
C ARG A 16 -1.46 -32.46 27.45
N ASP A 17 -1.28 -31.44 28.28
CA ASP A 17 -1.97 -30.14 28.09
C ASP A 17 -1.38 -29.31 26.94
N GLY A 18 -0.11 -29.53 26.59
CA GLY A 18 0.53 -28.90 25.42
C GLY A 18 0.15 -29.51 24.07
N ARG A 19 -0.45 -30.71 24.03
CA ARG A 19 -0.91 -31.32 22.78
C ARG A 19 -2.28 -30.78 22.45
N ALA A 20 -2.32 -29.76 21.58
CA ALA A 20 -3.54 -29.25 20.99
C ALA A 20 -4.43 -30.43 20.55
N SER A 21 -5.49 -30.70 21.32
CA SER A 21 -6.40 -31.79 21.00
C SER A 21 -6.93 -31.51 19.60
N LYS A 22 -6.71 -32.45 18.68
CA LYS A 22 -7.29 -32.38 17.33
C LYS A 22 -8.81 -32.39 17.52
N LYS A 23 -9.42 -31.21 17.60
CA LYS A 23 -10.87 -31.06 17.64
C LYS A 23 -11.39 -31.73 16.38
N LYS A 24 -12.14 -32.83 16.56
CA LYS A 24 -12.79 -33.53 15.44
C LYS A 24 -13.66 -32.49 14.75
N LYS A 25 -13.34 -32.19 13.49
CA LYS A 25 -14.06 -31.22 12.67
C LYS A 25 -15.41 -31.83 12.32
N LEU A 26 -16.42 -31.59 13.15
CA LEU A 26 -17.77 -32.05 12.91
C LEU A 26 -18.31 -31.35 11.65
N ASN A 27 -18.74 -32.15 10.67
CA ASN A 27 -19.33 -31.63 9.45
C ASN A 27 -20.80 -31.26 9.71
N VAL A 28 -20.99 -30.10 10.33
CA VAL A 28 -22.30 -29.58 10.79
C VAL A 28 -23.34 -29.48 9.68
N GLU A 29 -22.93 -29.38 8.40
CA GLU A 29 -23.84 -29.24 7.25
C GLU A 29 -24.64 -30.51 6.93
N SER A 30 -24.16 -31.68 7.34
CA SER A 30 -24.75 -32.97 6.95
C SER A 30 -25.70 -33.58 7.97
N ARG A 31 -25.74 -33.06 9.20
CA ARG A 31 -26.62 -33.58 10.26
C ARG A 31 -27.75 -32.58 10.50
N VAL A 32 -28.99 -33.05 10.42
CA VAL A 32 -30.16 -32.29 10.88
C VAL A 32 -29.94 -31.97 12.36
N VAL A 33 -29.65 -30.71 12.66
CA VAL A 33 -29.30 -30.28 13.99
C VAL A 33 -30.57 -29.98 14.77
N THR A 34 -31.14 -31.01 15.40
CA THR A 34 -32.39 -30.90 16.15
C THR A 34 -32.21 -30.30 17.55
N SER A 35 -31.00 -30.40 18.12
CA SER A 35 -30.68 -29.87 19.44
C SER A 35 -30.47 -28.33 19.44
N ALA A 36 -30.82 -27.68 20.54
CA ALA A 36 -30.68 -26.23 20.69
C ALA A 36 -29.21 -25.77 20.59
N GLU A 37 -28.29 -26.52 21.20
CA GLU A 37 -26.84 -26.24 21.14
C GLU A 37 -26.30 -26.26 19.72
N GLY A 38 -26.75 -27.22 18.91
CA GLY A 38 -26.24 -27.32 17.56
C GLY A 38 -26.81 -26.25 16.63
N ARG A 39 -28.04 -25.75 16.87
CA ARG A 39 -28.56 -24.56 16.17
C ARG A 39 -27.70 -23.34 16.45
N GLN A 40 -27.26 -23.14 17.70
CA GLN A 40 -26.33 -22.06 18.05
C GLN A 40 -25.00 -22.19 17.30
N LEU A 41 -24.38 -23.37 17.30
CA LEU A 41 -23.14 -23.60 16.56
C LEU A 41 -23.27 -23.38 15.05
N ALA A 42 -24.42 -23.74 14.45
CA ALA A 42 -24.68 -23.44 13.05
C ALA A 42 -24.74 -21.93 12.79
N THR A 43 -25.48 -21.18 13.62
CA THR A 43 -25.57 -19.72 13.49
C THR A 43 -24.22 -19.03 13.66
N GLU A 44 -23.39 -19.48 14.61
CA GLU A 44 -22.05 -18.93 14.83
C GLU A 44 -21.14 -19.15 13.60
N LYS A 45 -21.16 -20.36 13.04
CA LYS A 45 -20.38 -20.69 11.84
C LYS A 45 -20.83 -19.91 10.61
N ASP A 46 -22.14 -19.71 10.44
CA ASP A 46 -22.66 -18.88 9.36
C ASP A 46 -22.27 -17.41 9.53
N ASN A 47 -22.29 -16.90 10.75
CA ASN A 47 -21.79 -15.55 11.05
C ASN A 47 -20.30 -15.42 10.76
N GLU A 48 -19.48 -16.42 11.12
CA GLU A 48 -18.05 -16.44 10.81
C GLU A 48 -17.79 -16.43 9.28
N ARG A 49 -18.56 -17.22 8.53
CA ARG A 49 -18.49 -17.25 7.06
C ARG A 49 -18.88 -15.91 6.44
N LYS A 50 -19.98 -15.30 6.91
CA LYS A 50 -20.43 -13.98 6.46
C LYS A 50 -19.37 -12.91 6.74
N LEU A 51 -18.75 -12.92 7.93
CA LEU A 51 -17.67 -11.99 8.28
C LEU A 51 -16.43 -12.18 7.40
N LYS A 52 -16.02 -13.42 7.14
CA LYS A 52 -14.89 -13.73 6.25
C LYS A 52 -15.17 -13.32 4.81
N ALA A 53 -16.37 -13.62 4.30
CA ALA A 53 -16.79 -13.22 2.96
C ALA A 53 -16.79 -11.70 2.82
N LYS A 54 -17.35 -10.97 3.80
CA LYS A 54 -17.34 -9.50 3.81
C LYS A 54 -15.92 -8.93 3.82
N LYS A 55 -15.04 -9.46 4.68
CA LYS A 55 -13.64 -9.01 4.72
C LYS A 55 -12.91 -9.26 3.39
N GLN A 56 -13.21 -10.37 2.71
CA GLN A 56 -12.64 -10.66 1.39
C GLN A 56 -13.19 -9.73 0.31
N SER A 57 -14.51 -9.47 0.29
CA SER A 57 -15.12 -8.55 -0.67
C SER A 57 -14.59 -7.12 -0.48
N ASP A 58 -14.50 -6.64 0.75
CA ASP A 58 -13.99 -5.30 1.07
C ASP A 58 -12.52 -5.17 0.66
N GLY A 59 -11.71 -6.21 0.89
CA GLY A 59 -10.32 -6.28 0.44
C GLY A 59 -10.17 -6.27 -1.08
N ALA A 60 -11.03 -6.98 -1.80
CA ALA A 60 -11.05 -6.99 -3.26
C ALA A 60 -11.51 -5.65 -3.84
N GLN A 61 -12.54 -5.03 -3.26
CA GLN A 61 -13.03 -3.72 -3.66
C GLN A 61 -11.95 -2.64 -3.48
N ARG A 62 -11.30 -2.60 -2.32
CA ARG A 62 -10.20 -1.66 -2.05
C ARG A 62 -9.04 -1.81 -3.05
N ARG A 63 -8.74 -3.04 -3.48
CA ARG A 63 -7.71 -3.29 -4.50
C ARG A 63 -8.12 -2.74 -5.86
N ARG A 64 -9.37 -2.99 -6.28
CA ARG A 64 -9.94 -2.46 -7.53
C ARG A 64 -9.97 -0.93 -7.53
N GLU A 65 -10.39 -0.31 -6.44
CA GLU A 65 -10.39 1.16 -6.32
C GLU A 65 -8.98 1.75 -6.42
N LYS A 66 -7.98 1.13 -5.78
CA LYS A 66 -6.57 1.56 -5.90
C LYS A 66 -6.03 1.39 -7.33
N GLU A 67 -6.47 0.37 -8.05
CA GLU A 67 -6.07 0.13 -9.44
C GLU A 67 -6.74 1.11 -10.40
N ASN A 68 -8.04 1.32 -10.28
CA ASN A 68 -8.78 2.34 -11.05
C ASN A 68 -8.19 3.75 -10.81
N SER A 69 -7.88 4.11 -9.57
CA SER A 69 -7.26 5.40 -9.27
C SER A 69 -5.89 5.55 -9.93
N ARG A 70 -5.11 4.46 -10.03
CA ARG A 70 -3.83 4.48 -10.77
C ARG A 70 -4.04 4.64 -12.26
N GLU A 71 -5.00 3.93 -12.84
CA GLU A 71 -5.34 4.05 -14.25
C GLU A 71 -5.82 5.47 -14.61
N GLU A 72 -6.66 6.07 -13.76
CA GLU A 72 -7.08 7.47 -13.92
C GLU A 72 -5.90 8.43 -13.85
N ASN A 73 -4.95 8.20 -12.94
CA ASN A 73 -3.74 9.01 -12.87
C ASN A 73 -2.87 8.84 -14.12
N ARG A 74 -2.75 7.63 -14.67
CA ARG A 74 -2.07 7.37 -15.95
C ARG A 74 -2.75 8.08 -17.12
N ARG A 75 -4.08 8.09 -17.16
CA ARG A 75 -4.86 8.85 -18.18
C ARG A 75 -4.64 10.36 -18.07
N LYS A 76 -4.51 10.88 -16.85
CA LYS A 76 -4.18 12.29 -16.61
C LYS A 76 -2.74 12.64 -16.97
N TRP A 77 -1.84 11.65 -16.99
CA TRP A 77 -0.45 11.84 -17.37
C TRP A 77 -0.33 11.97 -18.89
N GLY A 78 -0.53 13.20 -19.37
CA GLY A 78 -0.24 13.55 -20.74
C GLY A 78 1.26 13.56 -21.05
N PRO A 79 1.64 13.82 -22.32
CA PRO A 79 3.04 13.93 -22.73
C PRO A 79 3.83 14.99 -21.95
N ASN A 80 3.14 15.94 -21.31
CA ASN A 80 3.74 17.07 -20.58
C ASN A 80 4.01 16.79 -19.09
N THR A 81 3.64 15.63 -18.55
CA THR A 81 3.86 15.34 -17.12
C THR A 81 5.33 15.04 -16.86
N THR A 82 6.01 15.94 -16.15
CA THR A 82 7.43 15.79 -15.80
C THR A 82 7.61 14.97 -14.52
N PHE A 83 8.49 13.96 -14.57
CA PHE A 83 8.90 13.22 -13.39
C PHE A 83 10.01 13.97 -12.64
N THR A 84 9.79 14.27 -11.37
CA THR A 84 10.73 15.06 -10.55
C THR A 84 11.38 14.23 -9.44
N GLY A 85 12.62 14.54 -9.08
CA GLY A 85 13.32 13.93 -7.94
C GLY A 85 14.03 12.63 -8.28
N LEU A 86 15.01 12.25 -7.45
CA LEU A 86 15.94 11.16 -7.75
C LEU A 86 15.22 9.83 -7.95
N LEU A 87 15.59 9.11 -9.02
CA LEU A 87 15.01 7.81 -9.36
C LEU A 87 15.07 6.80 -8.19
N SER A 88 16.20 6.72 -7.48
CA SER A 88 16.38 5.82 -6.32
C SER A 88 15.45 6.13 -5.13
N SER A 89 15.05 7.40 -4.98
CA SER A 89 14.16 7.86 -3.90
C SER A 89 12.68 7.55 -4.16
N LYS A 90 12.32 7.16 -5.38
CA LYS A 90 10.93 6.88 -5.75
C LYS A 90 10.38 5.61 -5.08
N LEU A 91 9.08 5.64 -4.81
CA LEU A 91 8.32 4.47 -4.36
C LEU A 91 8.14 3.49 -5.52
N LYS A 92 7.90 2.21 -5.21
CA LYS A 92 7.70 1.15 -6.22
C LYS A 92 6.59 1.53 -7.21
N ASP A 93 5.45 2.01 -6.71
CA ASP A 93 4.31 2.39 -7.55
C ASP A 93 4.72 3.47 -8.59
N ASN A 94 5.46 4.51 -8.18
CA ASN A 94 5.97 5.53 -9.10
C ASN A 94 6.99 4.98 -10.12
N LEU A 95 7.80 3.99 -9.72
CA LEU A 95 8.73 3.34 -10.65
C LEU A 95 8.00 2.48 -11.68
N MET A 96 6.88 1.84 -11.30
CA MET A 96 6.02 1.13 -12.25
C MET A 96 5.42 2.10 -13.26
N ASP A 97 4.97 3.28 -12.83
CA ASP A 97 4.41 4.27 -13.76
C ASP A 97 5.49 4.86 -14.68
N ILE A 98 6.73 5.05 -14.19
CA ILE A 98 7.87 5.43 -15.04
C ILE A 98 8.16 4.30 -16.06
N ALA A 99 8.23 3.05 -15.62
CA ALA A 99 8.46 1.89 -16.49
C ALA A 99 7.37 1.77 -17.56
N TRP A 100 6.10 1.91 -17.19
CA TRP A 100 4.97 1.94 -18.11
C TRP A 100 5.12 3.05 -19.15
N SER A 101 5.53 4.24 -18.72
CA SER A 101 5.73 5.40 -19.60
C SER A 101 6.89 5.24 -20.60
N LEU A 102 7.84 4.35 -20.29
CA LEU A 102 8.96 3.91 -21.14
C LEU A 102 8.64 2.61 -21.90
N GLN A 103 7.40 2.10 -21.80
CA GLN A 103 6.97 0.83 -22.39
C GLN A 103 7.79 -0.39 -21.93
N LEU A 104 8.28 -0.36 -20.69
CA LEU A 104 9.00 -1.44 -20.03
C LEU A 104 8.06 -2.28 -19.15
N SER A 105 8.50 -3.50 -18.79
CA SER A 105 7.77 -4.35 -17.83
C SER A 105 7.67 -3.69 -16.44
N GLU A 106 6.46 -3.68 -15.88
CA GLU A 106 6.16 -3.14 -14.53
C GLU A 106 6.34 -4.18 -13.40
N GLU A 107 6.61 -5.44 -13.74
CA GLU A 107 6.65 -6.52 -12.76
C GLU A 107 7.95 -6.53 -11.95
N GLY A 108 7.94 -7.15 -10.77
CA GLY A 108 9.14 -7.41 -9.97
C GLY A 108 9.32 -6.54 -8.73
N THR A 109 10.52 -6.60 -8.15
CA THR A 109 10.91 -5.85 -6.95
C THR A 109 11.34 -4.41 -7.30
N LYS A 110 11.41 -3.52 -6.29
CA LYS A 110 11.88 -2.15 -6.48
C LYS A 110 13.26 -2.08 -7.15
N ALA A 111 14.18 -2.95 -6.73
CA ALA A 111 15.54 -2.99 -7.26
C ALA A 111 15.56 -3.40 -8.73
N GLN A 112 14.78 -4.41 -9.11
CA GLN A 112 14.68 -4.87 -10.50
C GLN A 112 14.08 -3.80 -11.43
N LEU A 113 13.10 -3.02 -10.94
CA LEU A 113 12.55 -1.90 -11.71
C LEU A 113 13.58 -0.78 -11.90
N LEU A 114 14.33 -0.44 -10.85
CA LEU A 114 15.41 0.56 -10.95
C LEU A 114 16.47 0.12 -11.95
N ASP A 115 16.90 -1.13 -11.87
CA ASP A 115 17.93 -1.69 -12.76
C ASP A 115 17.49 -1.62 -14.22
N ARG A 116 16.27 -2.07 -14.54
CA ARG A 116 15.69 -1.97 -15.88
C ARG A 116 15.61 -0.54 -16.40
N ILE A 117 15.13 0.38 -15.57
CA ILE A 117 15.01 1.80 -15.97
C ILE A 117 16.40 2.40 -16.22
N ASN A 118 17.40 2.09 -15.40
CA ASN A 118 18.76 2.57 -15.61
C ASN A 118 19.36 2.02 -16.91
N VAL A 119 19.26 0.71 -17.14
CA VAL A 119 19.74 0.07 -18.38
C VAL A 119 19.10 0.71 -19.62
N TYR A 120 17.81 1.05 -19.55
CA TYR A 120 17.12 1.76 -20.63
C TYR A 120 17.71 3.16 -20.85
N PHE A 121 17.91 3.96 -19.81
CA PHE A 121 18.49 5.31 -19.96
C PHE A 121 19.98 5.30 -20.33
N ASP A 122 20.72 4.25 -19.99
CA ASP A 122 22.11 4.07 -20.40
C ASP A 122 22.20 3.76 -21.92
N THR A 123 21.20 3.08 -22.46
CA THR A 123 21.08 2.81 -23.92
C THR A 123 20.44 3.97 -24.69
N HIS A 124 19.55 4.75 -24.07
CA HIS A 124 18.79 5.85 -24.67
C HIS A 124 19.11 7.20 -24.02
N ALA A 125 20.37 7.64 -24.12
CA ALA A 125 20.83 8.86 -23.48
C ALA A 125 20.03 10.12 -23.89
N ALA A 126 19.51 10.18 -25.11
CA ALA A 126 18.68 11.30 -25.58
C ALA A 126 17.36 11.45 -24.80
N GLU A 127 16.75 10.34 -24.37
CA GLU A 127 15.50 10.39 -23.60
C GLU A 127 15.74 10.90 -22.18
N ARG A 128 16.96 10.76 -21.66
CA ARG A 128 17.36 11.29 -20.36
C ARG A 128 17.22 12.82 -20.30
N GLU A 129 17.46 13.49 -21.42
CA GLU A 129 17.38 14.95 -21.55
C GLU A 129 15.98 15.43 -21.91
N SER A 130 15.06 14.52 -22.25
CA SER A 130 13.68 14.89 -22.54
C SER A 130 13.04 15.61 -21.34
N GLN A 131 12.19 16.59 -21.64
CA GLN A 131 11.50 17.39 -20.62
C GLN A 131 10.75 16.52 -19.60
N LYS A 132 10.29 15.33 -20.01
CA LYS A 132 9.57 14.37 -19.18
C LYS A 132 10.43 13.74 -18.09
N TYR A 133 11.70 13.43 -18.40
CA TYR A 133 12.58 12.66 -17.52
C TYR A 133 13.76 13.46 -16.94
N CYS A 134 13.99 14.68 -17.41
CA CYS A 134 15.11 15.52 -16.96
C CYS A 134 15.12 15.72 -15.42
N GLY A 135 13.93 15.83 -14.81
CA GLY A 135 13.77 15.97 -13.37
C GLY A 135 14.17 14.75 -12.53
N LEU A 136 14.29 13.57 -13.14
CA LEU A 136 14.75 12.35 -12.46
C LEU A 136 16.26 12.33 -12.22
N PHE A 137 17.00 12.99 -13.12
CA PHE A 137 18.46 13.04 -13.14
C PHE A 137 19.01 14.37 -12.64
N ALA A 138 18.14 15.34 -12.38
CA ALA A 138 18.49 16.56 -11.69
C ALA A 138 19.15 16.16 -10.36
N ARG A 139 20.48 16.27 -10.31
CA ARG A 139 21.23 16.10 -9.07
C ARG A 139 20.65 17.13 -8.13
N ALA A 140 20.06 16.68 -7.03
CA ALA A 140 19.52 17.58 -6.03
C ALA A 140 20.64 18.55 -5.67
N LEU A 141 20.53 19.79 -6.16
CA LEU A 141 21.39 20.90 -5.80
C LEU A 141 20.99 21.25 -4.37
N ARG A 142 21.27 20.35 -3.42
CA ARG A 142 21.17 20.58 -1.99
C ARG A 142 22.08 21.76 -1.72
N GLY A 143 21.50 22.94 -1.54
CA GLY A 143 22.19 24.08 -0.95
C GLY A 143 22.53 25.24 -1.87
N ARG A 144 22.19 25.24 -3.17
CA ARG A 144 22.12 26.53 -3.87
C ARG A 144 20.77 27.18 -3.58
N ARG A 145 20.66 27.77 -2.38
CA ARG A 145 20.00 29.08 -2.31
C ARG A 145 20.68 29.89 -3.40
N ALA A 146 19.96 30.19 -4.48
CA ALA A 146 20.42 31.15 -5.45
C ALA A 146 20.51 32.47 -4.69
N ALA A 147 21.66 32.70 -4.05
CA ALA A 147 22.10 34.04 -3.74
C ALA A 147 22.24 34.68 -5.12
N THR A 148 21.35 35.62 -5.39
CA THR A 148 21.36 36.49 -6.55
C THR A 148 22.70 37.21 -6.60
N SER A 149 23.73 36.60 -7.18
CA SER A 149 24.91 37.33 -7.64
C SER A 149 24.54 37.93 -8.98
N VAL A 150 23.72 38.98 -8.94
CA VAL A 150 23.67 39.94 -10.03
C VAL A 150 25.08 40.51 -10.08
N ALA A 151 25.79 40.21 -11.16
CA ALA A 151 27.08 40.81 -11.44
C ALA A 151 26.89 42.33 -11.41
N ALA A 152 27.58 42.97 -10.47
CA ALA A 152 27.78 44.39 -10.47
C ALA A 152 28.82 44.71 -11.55
N ASP A 153 28.39 45.44 -12.57
CA ASP A 153 29.23 46.38 -13.31
C ASP A 153 28.37 47.64 -13.59
N ASP A 154 28.66 48.67 -12.79
CA ASP A 154 28.54 50.12 -13.00
C ASP A 154 27.34 50.80 -13.72
N LEU A 155 26.44 51.39 -12.89
CA LEU A 155 25.90 52.79 -12.82
C LEU A 155 25.36 53.55 -14.09
N PRO A 156 24.53 54.63 -13.96
CA PRO A 156 23.85 55.23 -12.79
C PRO A 156 22.32 55.52 -12.95
N GLN A 157 21.63 55.54 -11.80
CA GLN A 157 20.69 56.59 -11.34
C GLN A 157 19.68 57.24 -12.32
N ALA A 158 18.39 56.84 -12.25
CA ALA A 158 17.24 57.74 -12.43
C ALA A 158 15.94 57.15 -11.86
N SER A 159 15.48 57.78 -10.78
CA SER A 159 14.12 58.19 -10.42
C SER A 159 12.88 57.36 -10.83
N THR A 160 12.10 57.07 -9.79
CA THR A 160 10.62 57.15 -9.72
C THR A 160 9.80 56.17 -10.57
N SER A 161 9.14 55.22 -9.90
CA SER A 161 7.70 55.06 -10.11
C SER A 161 7.05 54.38 -8.91
N GLN A 162 6.04 55.06 -8.40
CA GLN A 162 5.21 54.74 -7.25
C GLN A 162 4.51 53.39 -7.42
N ILE A 163 4.60 52.55 -6.39
CA ILE A 163 3.65 51.45 -6.18
C ILE A 163 2.47 52.03 -5.40
N PRO A 164 1.22 51.95 -5.92
CA PRO A 164 0.05 52.44 -5.19
C PRO A 164 -0.24 51.56 -3.96
N PRO A 165 -0.74 52.14 -2.85
CA PRO A 165 -1.22 51.36 -1.71
C PRO A 165 -2.49 50.60 -2.10
N SER A 166 -2.44 49.27 -2.02
CA SER A 166 -3.61 48.44 -2.26
C SER A 166 -4.62 48.65 -1.14
N SER A 167 -5.75 49.25 -1.51
CA SER A 167 -6.91 49.50 -0.67
C SER A 167 -7.59 48.19 -0.27
N THR A 168 -7.86 48.08 1.03
CA THR A 168 -9.16 47.67 1.58
C THR A 168 -9.82 46.44 0.96
N LEU A 169 -9.52 45.24 1.50
CA LEU A 169 -10.53 44.18 1.58
C LEU A 169 -11.07 44.13 3.01
N GLN A 170 -12.36 44.42 3.07
CA GLN A 170 -13.18 44.54 4.25
C GLN A 170 -13.26 43.22 5.03
N ASN A 171 -13.18 43.37 6.34
CA ASN A 171 -13.66 42.46 7.37
C ASN A 171 -14.92 41.69 6.94
N LEU A 172 -14.77 40.39 6.72
CA LEU A 172 -15.86 39.44 6.95
C LEU A 172 -15.84 39.06 8.44
N PRO A 173 -16.97 39.16 9.18
CA PRO A 173 -17.06 38.62 10.52
C PRO A 173 -16.95 37.11 10.44
N ILE A 174 -15.77 36.58 10.78
CA ILE A 174 -15.60 35.16 11.05
C ILE A 174 -16.44 34.87 12.30
N PRO A 175 -17.41 33.95 12.24
CA PRO A 175 -18.13 33.53 13.44
C PRO A 175 -17.12 32.91 14.41
N ASN A 176 -16.96 33.57 15.56
CA ASN A 176 -16.35 33.02 16.76
C ASN A 176 -17.06 31.69 17.09
N GLY A 177 -16.43 30.59 16.74
CA GLY A 177 -16.92 29.25 17.01
C GLY A 177 -15.76 28.29 17.17
N TYR A 178 -15.38 28.08 18.43
CA TYR A 178 -14.54 27.00 18.93
C TYR A 178 -13.05 27.02 18.53
N SER A 179 -12.28 27.77 19.29
CA SER A 179 -10.87 27.46 19.53
C SER A 179 -10.65 27.23 21.02
N ASP A 180 -11.17 26.10 21.52
CA ASP A 180 -10.53 25.35 22.59
C ASP A 180 -9.31 24.64 21.97
N HIS A 181 -8.28 25.43 21.67
CA HIS A 181 -6.94 24.89 21.48
C HIS A 181 -6.24 25.11 22.79
N ASP A 182 -6.48 24.17 23.71
CA ASP A 182 -5.62 23.97 24.86
C ASP A 182 -4.17 23.97 24.38
N ASN A 183 -3.50 25.04 24.77
CA ASN A 183 -2.09 25.28 24.58
C ASN A 183 -1.33 24.28 25.47
N LEU A 184 -1.32 23.02 25.06
CA LEU A 184 -0.48 21.99 25.64
C LEU A 184 0.93 22.19 25.09
N ASN A 185 1.58 23.21 25.64
CA ASN A 185 3.03 23.30 25.73
C ASN A 185 3.55 22.07 26.49
N TYR A 186 3.61 20.93 25.80
CA TYR A 186 4.29 19.75 26.32
C TYR A 186 5.79 20.02 26.22
N PRO A 187 6.52 20.18 27.34
CA PRO A 187 7.96 20.06 27.29
C PRO A 187 8.26 18.65 26.77
N PHE A 188 8.88 18.57 25.59
CA PHE A 188 9.43 17.34 25.07
C PHE A 188 10.61 16.95 25.96
N THR A 189 10.31 16.30 27.09
CA THR A 189 11.32 15.64 27.91
C THR A 189 11.76 14.42 27.13
N PHE A 190 13.00 14.48 26.64
CA PHE A 190 13.68 13.33 26.06
C PHE A 190 13.89 12.30 27.19
N VAL A 191 12.87 11.47 27.45
CA VAL A 191 13.00 10.31 28.32
C VAL A 191 13.87 9.33 27.58
N ALA A 192 15.11 9.17 28.04
CA ALA A 192 16.02 8.17 27.50
C ALA A 192 15.31 6.81 27.46
N PRO A 193 15.31 6.10 26.32
CA PRO A 193 14.66 4.82 26.22
C PRO A 193 15.22 3.89 27.29
N PRO A 194 14.37 3.13 28.00
CA PRO A 194 14.85 2.17 28.99
C PRO A 194 15.86 1.24 28.31
N ILE A 195 17.02 1.07 28.95
CA ILE A 195 18.06 0.14 28.52
C ILE A 195 17.38 -1.22 28.38
N LEU A 196 17.19 -1.66 27.14
CA LEU A 196 16.61 -2.97 26.86
C LEU A 196 17.49 -4.03 27.54
N PRO A 197 16.90 -4.97 28.30
CA PRO A 197 17.67 -6.06 28.88
C PRO A 197 18.41 -6.77 27.76
N GLN A 198 19.74 -6.89 27.91
CA GLN A 198 20.55 -7.63 26.96
C GLN A 198 20.05 -9.06 26.93
N TYR A 199 19.41 -9.45 25.84
CA TYR A 199 19.00 -10.83 25.64
C TYR A 199 20.27 -11.68 25.53
N PRO A 200 20.39 -12.78 26.28
CA PRO A 200 21.49 -13.70 26.13
C PRO A 200 21.53 -14.22 24.70
N GLN A 201 22.65 -14.02 24.02
CA GLN A 201 22.93 -14.38 22.61
C GLN A 201 22.93 -15.91 22.35
N ASN A 202 22.59 -16.73 23.35
CA ASN A 202 22.61 -18.18 23.25
C ASN A 202 21.20 -18.73 22.99
N LEU A 203 20.64 -18.42 21.82
CA LEU A 203 19.50 -19.17 21.32
C LEU A 203 20.03 -20.47 20.68
N PRO A 204 19.61 -21.65 21.15
CA PRO A 204 19.92 -22.89 20.46
C PRO A 204 19.33 -22.82 19.05
N LEU A 205 20.17 -23.12 18.06
CA LEU A 205 19.78 -23.34 16.66
C LEU A 205 18.67 -24.41 16.63
N PHE A 206 17.42 -23.96 16.65
CA PHE A 206 16.28 -24.80 16.31
C PHE A 206 16.39 -25.11 14.81
N GLN A 207 17.07 -26.20 14.48
CA GLN A 207 16.92 -26.89 13.20
C GLN A 207 15.45 -27.25 13.07
N ARG A 208 14.68 -26.40 12.39
CA ARG A 208 13.35 -26.75 11.92
C ARG A 208 13.54 -27.75 10.79
N PRO A 209 13.08 -29.02 10.91
CA PRO A 209 12.89 -29.84 9.74
C PRO A 209 11.77 -29.21 8.91
N PHE A 210 12.13 -28.46 7.87
CA PHE A 210 11.22 -28.09 6.80
C PHE A 210 10.93 -29.36 5.97
N ALA A 211 10.11 -30.26 6.52
CA ALA A 211 9.35 -31.17 5.70
C ALA A 211 8.21 -30.33 5.09
N ALA A 212 8.40 -29.88 3.86
CA ALA A 212 7.33 -29.30 3.08
C ALA A 212 6.18 -30.33 3.04
N PRO A 213 4.97 -30.01 3.52
CA PRO A 213 3.83 -30.84 3.21
C PRO A 213 3.70 -30.88 1.68
N ASP A 214 3.67 -32.09 1.13
CA ASP A 214 3.30 -32.34 -0.24
C ASP A 214 1.89 -31.76 -0.45
N MET A 215 1.85 -30.55 -1.01
CA MET A 215 0.63 -29.83 -1.35
C MET A 215 0.21 -30.27 -2.75
N SER A 216 0.00 -31.58 -2.95
CA SER A 216 -0.78 -32.10 -4.06
C SER A 216 -2.25 -31.68 -3.85
N TYR A 217 -2.50 -30.38 -4.00
CA TYR A 217 -3.84 -29.86 -4.18
C TYR A 217 -4.32 -30.37 -5.52
N ASP A 218 -5.08 -31.46 -5.45
CA ASP A 218 -5.95 -31.94 -6.50
C ASP A 218 -7.00 -30.84 -6.76
N MET A 219 -6.58 -29.83 -7.53
CA MET A 219 -7.45 -28.80 -8.08
C MET A 219 -8.25 -29.45 -9.21
N ALA A 220 -9.19 -30.31 -8.82
CA ALA A 220 -10.32 -30.65 -9.67
C ALA A 220 -11.13 -29.37 -9.85
N PHE A 221 -10.73 -28.55 -10.84
CA PHE A 221 -11.57 -27.48 -11.36
C PHE A 221 -12.85 -28.17 -11.84
N PRO A 222 -14.03 -27.86 -11.24
CA PRO A 222 -15.27 -28.28 -11.87
C PRO A 222 -15.29 -27.64 -13.24
N ASN A 223 -15.30 -28.48 -14.26
CA ASN A 223 -15.56 -28.13 -15.65
C ASN A 223 -16.95 -27.50 -15.70
N THR A 224 -17.05 -26.21 -15.37
CA THR A 224 -18.24 -25.42 -15.64
C THR A 224 -18.27 -25.25 -17.14
N LEU A 225 -19.09 -26.08 -17.77
CA LEU A 225 -19.69 -25.89 -19.08
C LEU A 225 -19.72 -24.39 -19.40
N LEU A 226 -18.88 -23.98 -20.34
CA LEU A 226 -19.00 -22.71 -21.04
C LEU A 226 -20.38 -22.73 -21.69
N GLU A 227 -21.36 -22.08 -21.06
CA GLU A 227 -22.52 -21.63 -21.82
C GLU A 227 -22.03 -20.56 -22.79
N PRO A 228 -22.26 -20.71 -24.11
CA PRO A 228 -21.95 -19.65 -25.05
C PRO A 228 -22.85 -18.46 -24.72
N PHE A 229 -22.24 -17.38 -24.24
CA PHE A 229 -22.87 -16.07 -24.21
C PHE A 229 -23.23 -15.71 -25.64
N ASN A 230 -24.50 -15.91 -25.97
CA ASN A 230 -25.11 -15.53 -27.22
C ASN A 230 -25.18 -13.99 -27.23
N THR A 231 -24.11 -13.35 -27.69
CA THR A 231 -24.08 -11.93 -27.99
C THR A 231 -24.95 -11.66 -29.21
N HIS A 232 -26.26 -11.51 -28.98
CA HIS A 232 -27.08 -10.74 -29.90
C HIS A 232 -26.68 -9.27 -29.76
N PHE A 233 -25.70 -8.88 -30.59
CA PHE A 233 -25.52 -7.51 -31.02
C PHE A 233 -26.81 -7.07 -31.72
N ASN A 234 -27.67 -6.35 -31.00
CA ASN A 234 -28.71 -5.54 -31.61
C ASN A 234 -28.01 -4.36 -32.29
N THR A 235 -27.69 -4.52 -33.57
CA THR A 235 -27.51 -3.41 -34.51
C THR A 235 -28.89 -3.03 -35.02
N TYR A 236 -29.47 -1.93 -34.54
CA TYR A 236 -30.53 -1.19 -35.24
C TYR A 236 -30.54 0.21 -34.62
N SER A 237 -29.93 1.21 -35.26
CA SER A 237 -30.52 2.00 -36.35
C SER A 237 -31.78 2.71 -35.88
N ASP A 238 -31.63 3.90 -35.29
CA ASP A 238 -32.67 4.94 -35.27
C ASP A 238 -32.01 6.29 -34.93
N PHE A 239 -31.42 6.91 -35.95
CA PHE A 239 -31.17 8.34 -36.00
C PHE A 239 -32.18 8.91 -37.00
N GLU A 240 -33.45 9.00 -36.59
CA GLU A 240 -34.38 9.92 -37.24
C GLU A 240 -34.17 11.30 -36.63
N ASN A 241 -33.48 12.16 -37.37
CA ASN A 241 -33.62 13.61 -37.26
C ASN A 241 -34.74 14.03 -38.20
N PRO A 242 -35.79 14.67 -37.70
CA PRO A 242 -36.54 15.63 -38.50
C PRO A 242 -36.51 17.03 -37.84
N PHE A 243 -35.94 17.96 -38.60
CA PHE A 243 -36.10 19.42 -38.59
C PHE A 243 -35.57 20.25 -37.41
#